data_AF-A0A7M2C9H0-F1
#
_entry.id   AF-A0A7M2C9H0-F1
#
_cell.length_a   1.000
_cell.length_b   1.000
_cell.length_c   1.000
_cell.angle_alpha   90.00
_cell.angle_beta   90.00
_cell.angle_gamma   90.00
#
_symmetry.space_group_name_H-M   'P 1'
#
loop_
_entity.id
_entity.type
_entity.pdbx_description
1 polymer ?
#
loop_
_entity_poly.entity_id
_entity_poly.type
_entity_poly.pdbx_seq_one_letter_code
_entity_poly.pdbx_strand_id
1 'polypeptide(L)'
;MLRRTRQHLLNESGNFMVSTLIGSLVMMVVIGAIAAGVLGIALFHEAITKKSDVTKEAAMADSTLRSDILWASSITATDSKKVQLTVPGQNGTCRDATWTISASAEGKTTVDVTVVNYPSVDATVNPVRCSGEGSAPSTQTMIADASPDSTFAYANAGGRGLSFTAGTGTLDGPAAAPAGVPAKAWASPKLSAVALNTAVASSTDRKASYRFAQTADNLSVVQEAADAPSHFVPEGDLTALP
;
A
#
# COMPACT_ATOMS: atom_id res chain seq x y z
N MET A 1 1.28 -4.95 90.88
CA MET A 1 1.91 -4.38 89.66
C MET A 1 1.80 -5.25 88.40
N LEU A 2 1.74 -6.59 88.50
CA LEU A 2 1.66 -7.51 87.34
C LEU A 2 0.42 -7.41 86.42
N ARG A 3 -0.71 -6.85 86.88
CA ARG A 3 -1.92 -6.71 86.03
C ARG A 3 -1.84 -5.57 85.01
N ARG A 4 -1.12 -4.48 85.32
CA ARG A 4 -0.99 -3.32 84.41
C ARG A 4 -0.04 -3.59 83.25
N THR A 5 1.05 -4.31 83.48
CA THR A 5 1.99 -4.72 82.41
C THR A 5 1.39 -5.73 81.44
N ARG A 6 0.48 -6.60 81.90
CA ARG A 6 -0.21 -7.58 81.02
C ARG A 6 -1.25 -6.93 80.11
N GLN A 7 -1.93 -5.88 80.56
CA GLN A 7 -2.85 -5.09 79.72
C GLN A 7 -2.10 -4.25 78.68
N HIS A 8 -0.90 -3.74 79.00
CA HIS A 8 -0.11 -2.97 78.04
C HIS A 8 0.43 -3.83 76.88
N LEU A 9 0.91 -5.05 77.17
CA LEU A 9 1.42 -5.99 76.16
C LEU A 9 0.33 -6.55 75.23
N LEU A 10 -0.91 -6.70 75.72
CA LEU A 10 -2.05 -7.10 74.89
C LEU A 10 -2.52 -5.97 73.96
N ASN A 11 -2.36 -4.70 74.36
CA ASN A 11 -2.71 -3.55 73.52
C ASN A 11 -1.64 -3.25 72.45
N GLU A 12 -0.35 -3.45 72.78
CA GLU A 12 0.75 -3.23 71.81
C GLU A 12 0.84 -4.34 70.75
N SER A 13 0.60 -5.61 71.12
CA SER A 13 0.59 -6.72 70.17
C SER A 13 -0.58 -6.64 69.18
N GLY A 14 -1.77 -6.20 69.62
CA GLY A 14 -2.92 -5.95 68.76
C GLY A 14 -2.68 -4.82 67.74
N ASN A 15 -2.07 -3.71 68.15
CA ASN A 15 -1.73 -2.61 67.25
C ASN A 15 -0.65 -3.01 66.22
N PHE A 16 0.33 -3.81 66.62
CA PHE A 16 1.37 -4.30 65.71
C PHE A 16 0.79 -5.25 64.64
N MET A 17 -0.10 -6.17 65.04
CA MET A 17 -0.77 -7.08 64.10
C MET A 17 -1.67 -6.32 63.12
N VAL A 18 -2.45 -5.35 63.61
CA VAL A 18 -3.32 -4.50 62.76
C VAL A 18 -2.50 -3.62 61.81
N SER A 19 -1.41 -3.01 62.29
CA SER A 19 -0.48 -2.22 61.46
C SER A 19 0.16 -3.07 60.35
N THR A 20 0.56 -4.30 60.66
CA THR A 20 1.18 -5.21 59.68
C THR A 20 0.16 -5.67 58.64
N LEU A 21 -1.07 -5.94 59.06
CA LEU A 21 -2.16 -6.37 58.17
C LEU A 21 -2.57 -5.23 57.24
N ILE A 22 -2.74 -4.00 57.75
CA ILE A 22 -3.00 -2.80 56.94
C ILE A 22 -1.84 -2.54 55.96
N GLY A 23 -0.59 -2.63 56.42
CA GLY A 23 0.59 -2.46 55.57
C GLY A 23 0.63 -3.47 54.42
N SER A 24 0.31 -4.74 54.69
CA SER A 24 0.23 -5.79 53.66
C SER A 24 -0.89 -5.56 52.64
N LEU A 25 -2.04 -5.05 53.09
CA LEU A 25 -3.22 -4.80 52.27
C LEU A 25 -2.98 -3.60 51.34
N VAL A 26 -2.37 -2.54 51.87
CA VAL A 26 -1.94 -1.38 51.08
C VAL A 26 -0.88 -1.78 50.05
N MET A 27 0.10 -2.59 50.43
CA MET A 27 1.10 -3.10 49.47
C MET A 27 0.46 -3.93 48.35
N MET A 28 -0.50 -4.81 48.66
CA MET A 28 -1.24 -5.56 47.62
C MET A 28 -1.99 -4.65 46.66
N VAL A 29 -2.65 -3.60 47.17
CA VAL A 29 -3.36 -2.63 46.32
C VAL A 29 -2.39 -1.86 45.43
N VAL A 30 -1.24 -1.42 45.97
CA VAL A 30 -0.23 -0.70 45.19
C VAL A 30 0.39 -1.59 44.12
N ILE A 31 0.75 -2.83 44.45
CA ILE A 31 1.29 -3.80 43.48
C ILE A 31 0.23 -4.12 42.40
N GLY A 32 -1.03 -4.30 42.79
CA GLY A 32 -2.13 -4.51 41.84
C GLY A 32 -2.33 -3.32 40.89
N ALA A 33 -2.25 -2.09 41.41
CA ALA A 33 -2.35 -0.87 40.60
C ALA A 33 -1.17 -0.72 39.63
N ILE A 34 0.06 -1.03 40.08
CA ILE A 34 1.25 -1.02 39.22
C ILE A 34 1.14 -2.09 38.13
N ALA A 35 0.72 -3.32 38.48
CA ALA A 35 0.56 -4.41 37.52
C ALA A 35 -0.51 -4.08 36.46
N ALA A 36 -1.65 -3.52 36.86
CA ALA A 36 -2.68 -3.05 35.95
C ALA A 36 -2.18 -1.91 35.04
N GLY A 37 -1.39 -0.98 35.58
CA GLY A 37 -0.75 0.09 34.82
C GLY A 37 0.22 -0.43 33.76
N VAL A 38 1.08 -1.39 34.10
CA VAL A 38 2.04 -1.99 33.16
C VAL A 38 1.32 -2.76 32.05
N LEU A 39 0.29 -3.53 32.38
CA LEU A 39 -0.54 -4.24 31.39
C LEU A 39 -1.27 -3.27 30.46
N GLY A 40 -1.85 -2.19 31.00
CA GLY A 40 -2.50 -1.14 30.20
C GLY A 40 -1.53 -0.47 29.22
N ILE A 41 -0.32 -0.16 29.66
CA ILE A 41 0.72 0.43 28.81
C ILE A 41 1.16 -0.54 27.72
N ALA A 42 1.35 -1.83 28.05
CA ALA A 42 1.73 -2.85 27.06
C ALA A 42 0.66 -3.02 25.97
N LEU A 43 -0.62 -3.10 26.36
CA LEU A 43 -1.74 -3.19 25.41
C LEU A 43 -1.87 -1.93 24.55
N PHE A 44 -1.64 -0.75 25.13
CA PHE A 44 -1.67 0.51 24.39
C PHE A 44 -0.51 0.61 23.40
N HIS A 45 0.69 0.19 23.80
CA HIS A 45 1.87 0.16 22.93
C HIS A 45 1.68 -0.83 21.78
N GLU A 46 1.17 -2.04 22.06
CA GLU A 46 0.84 -3.04 21.04
C GLU A 46 -0.24 -2.54 20.07
N ALA A 47 -1.24 -1.81 20.56
CA ALA A 47 -2.26 -1.18 19.72
C ALA A 47 -1.66 -0.10 18.81
N ILE A 48 -0.74 0.73 19.31
CA ILE A 48 -0.04 1.75 18.51
C ILE A 48 0.86 1.12 17.45
N THR A 49 1.73 0.19 17.83
CA THR A 49 2.67 -0.45 16.90
C THR A 49 1.94 -1.12 15.74
N LYS A 50 0.90 -1.90 16.04
CA LYS A 50 0.12 -2.58 15.01
C LYS A 50 -0.75 -1.63 14.15
N LYS A 51 -1.19 -0.46 14.66
CA LYS A 51 -1.82 0.58 13.81
C LYS A 51 -0.79 1.26 12.89
N SER A 52 0.43 1.43 13.39
CA SER A 52 1.55 1.91 12.59
C SER A 52 1.88 0.95 11.45
N ASP A 53 1.78 -0.36 11.67
CA ASP A 53 2.05 -1.37 10.63
C ASP A 53 1.05 -1.28 9.46
N VAL A 54 -0.25 -1.18 9.74
CA VAL A 54 -1.29 -1.00 8.69
C VAL A 54 -1.05 0.26 7.85
N THR A 55 -0.69 1.35 8.51
CA THR A 55 -0.43 2.63 7.83
C THR A 55 0.85 2.56 6.99
N LYS A 56 1.88 1.87 7.49
CA LYS A 56 3.15 1.66 6.79
C LYS A 56 2.96 0.78 5.55
N GLU A 57 2.22 -0.32 5.65
CA GLU A 57 1.88 -1.17 4.50
C GLU A 57 1.14 -0.36 3.44
N ALA A 58 0.07 0.36 3.83
CA ALA A 58 -0.69 1.20 2.91
C ALA A 58 0.17 2.27 2.23
N ALA A 59 1.05 2.95 2.99
CA ALA A 59 1.92 4.00 2.46
C ALA A 59 3.00 3.44 1.51
N MET A 60 3.56 2.27 1.82
CA MET A 60 4.50 1.59 0.93
C MET A 60 3.81 1.14 -0.37
N ALA A 61 2.62 0.54 -0.27
CA ALA A 61 1.82 0.15 -1.42
C ALA A 61 1.46 1.35 -2.30
N ASP A 62 0.99 2.45 -1.71
CA ASP A 62 0.66 3.69 -2.42
C ASP A 62 1.89 4.27 -3.13
N SER A 63 2.99 4.48 -2.40
CA SER A 63 4.19 5.10 -2.94
C SER A 63 4.78 4.28 -4.09
N THR A 64 4.88 2.96 -3.95
CA THR A 64 5.44 2.11 -5.00
C THR A 64 4.51 2.07 -6.21
N LEU A 65 3.20 1.83 -6.01
CA LEU A 65 2.25 1.75 -7.13
C LEU A 65 2.17 3.07 -7.90
N ARG A 66 2.08 4.20 -7.20
CA ARG A 66 2.04 5.53 -7.84
C ARG A 66 3.33 5.81 -8.61
N SER A 67 4.49 5.46 -8.06
CA SER A 67 5.77 5.60 -8.76
C SER A 67 5.82 4.73 -10.02
N ASP A 68 5.37 3.47 -9.94
CA ASP A 68 5.36 2.55 -11.07
C ASP A 68 4.45 3.05 -12.19
N ILE A 69 3.26 3.58 -11.84
CA ILE A 69 2.31 4.13 -12.82
C ILE A 69 2.85 5.42 -13.44
N LEU A 70 3.39 6.34 -12.64
CA LEU A 70 3.87 7.64 -13.11
C LEU A 70 4.95 7.48 -14.18
N TRP A 71 5.88 6.55 -13.96
CA TRP A 71 7.00 6.29 -14.85
C TRP A 71 6.74 5.20 -15.89
N ALA A 72 5.51 4.68 -15.97
CA ALA A 72 5.19 3.63 -16.93
C ALA A 72 5.27 4.14 -18.38
N SER A 73 6.03 3.44 -19.22
CA SER A 73 5.96 3.56 -20.68
C SER A 73 4.84 2.71 -21.27
N SER A 74 4.35 1.72 -20.54
CA SER A 74 3.20 0.90 -20.93
C SER A 74 2.47 0.35 -19.71
N ILE A 75 1.15 0.24 -19.82
CA ILE A 75 0.28 -0.41 -18.83
C ILE A 75 -0.50 -1.49 -19.55
N THR A 76 -0.38 -2.72 -19.08
CA THR A 76 -1.12 -3.87 -19.59
C THR A 76 -1.96 -4.47 -18.46
N ALA A 77 -3.27 -4.43 -18.61
CA ALA A 77 -4.20 -5.08 -17.68
C ALA A 77 -4.64 -6.43 -18.24
N THR A 78 -4.60 -7.47 -17.40
CA THR A 78 -5.19 -8.78 -17.77
C THR A 78 -6.65 -8.85 -17.32
N ASP A 79 -6.91 -8.41 -16.10
CA ASP A 79 -8.21 -8.41 -15.46
C ASP A 79 -8.21 -7.41 -14.29
N SER A 80 -9.24 -7.44 -13.43
CA SER A 80 -9.31 -6.58 -12.24
C SER A 80 -8.40 -7.01 -11.08
N LYS A 81 -7.60 -8.07 -11.24
CA LYS A 81 -6.70 -8.62 -10.22
C LYS A 81 -5.23 -8.54 -10.61
N LYS A 82 -4.91 -8.31 -11.88
CA LYS A 82 -3.54 -8.26 -12.38
C LYS A 82 -3.30 -7.12 -13.37
N VAL A 83 -2.28 -6.31 -13.08
CA VAL A 83 -1.76 -5.25 -13.96
C VAL A 83 -0.24 -5.35 -14.05
N GLN A 84 0.29 -5.14 -15.25
CA GLN A 84 1.71 -5.06 -15.53
C GLN A 84 2.07 -3.65 -16.00
N LEU A 85 3.15 -3.11 -15.44
CA LEU A 85 3.67 -1.79 -15.70
C LEU A 85 5.09 -1.94 -16.22
N THR A 86 5.35 -1.45 -17.43
CA THR A 86 6.71 -1.38 -17.99
C THR A 86 7.27 -0.01 -17.68
N VAL A 87 8.39 0.04 -16.97
CA VAL A 87 9.02 1.27 -16.47
C VAL A 87 10.45 1.37 -17.01
N PRO A 88 10.74 2.29 -17.95
CA PRO A 88 12.10 2.61 -18.34
C PRO A 88 12.85 3.26 -17.17
N GLY A 89 14.05 2.78 -16.89
CA GLY A 89 14.98 3.36 -15.92
C GLY A 89 15.84 4.46 -16.56
N GLN A 90 16.35 5.36 -15.72
CA GLN A 90 17.18 6.50 -16.17
C GLN A 90 18.54 6.07 -16.77
N ASN A 91 19.04 4.89 -16.42
CA ASN A 91 20.35 4.39 -16.88
C ASN A 91 20.25 3.50 -18.12
N GLY A 92 19.15 3.58 -18.87
CA GLY A 92 18.87 2.71 -20.01
C GLY A 92 18.37 1.31 -19.62
N THR A 93 18.33 0.98 -18.33
CA THR A 93 17.71 -0.25 -17.82
C THR A 93 16.20 -0.18 -17.96
N CYS A 94 15.52 -1.33 -17.91
CA CYS A 94 14.07 -1.40 -17.96
C CYS A 94 13.55 -2.32 -16.85
N ARG A 95 12.35 -2.07 -16.36
CA ARG A 95 11.74 -2.87 -15.31
C ARG A 95 10.29 -3.16 -15.63
N ASP A 96 9.91 -4.43 -15.59
CA ASP A 96 8.51 -4.83 -15.59
C ASP A 96 8.06 -5.08 -14.15
N ALA A 97 7.07 -4.31 -13.69
CA ALA A 97 6.43 -4.46 -12.39
C ALA A 97 5.02 -5.03 -12.57
N THR A 98 4.81 -6.26 -12.14
CA THR A 98 3.52 -6.94 -12.22
C THR A 98 2.85 -6.97 -10.86
N TRP A 99 1.77 -6.23 -10.71
CA TRP A 99 0.96 -6.21 -9.51
C TRP A 99 -0.15 -7.24 -9.60
N THR A 100 -0.27 -8.09 -8.58
CA THR A 100 -1.24 -9.18 -8.53
C THR A 100 -1.99 -9.18 -7.19
N ILE A 101 -3.30 -9.37 -7.26
CA ILE A 101 -4.17 -9.61 -6.11
C ILE A 101 -4.50 -11.11 -6.11
N SER A 102 -4.03 -11.84 -5.11
CA SER A 102 -4.18 -13.30 -5.05
C SER A 102 -4.48 -13.80 -3.63
N ALA A 103 -5.00 -15.01 -3.52
CA ALA A 103 -5.09 -15.69 -2.24
C ALA A 103 -3.70 -16.23 -1.84
N SER A 104 -3.29 -16.00 -0.60
CA SER A 104 -2.10 -16.58 0.00
C SER A 104 -2.34 -18.03 0.41
N ALA A 105 -1.25 -18.74 0.70
CA ALA A 105 -1.30 -20.11 1.22
C ALA A 105 -2.08 -20.23 2.56
N GLU A 106 -2.17 -19.13 3.30
CA GLU A 106 -2.89 -19.05 4.58
C GLU A 106 -4.38 -18.66 4.40
N GLY A 107 -4.85 -18.54 3.15
CA GLY A 107 -6.24 -18.19 2.83
C GLY A 107 -6.58 -16.70 2.97
N LYS A 108 -5.58 -15.84 3.23
CA LYS A 108 -5.75 -14.37 3.16
C LYS A 108 -5.64 -13.89 1.73
N THR A 109 -6.14 -12.71 1.41
CA THR A 109 -5.84 -12.07 0.13
C THR A 109 -4.60 -11.20 0.28
N THR A 110 -3.65 -11.30 -0.64
CA THR A 110 -2.44 -10.47 -0.70
C THR A 110 -2.48 -9.56 -1.92
N VAL A 111 -1.79 -8.43 -1.81
CA VAL A 111 -1.38 -7.63 -2.96
C VAL A 111 0.13 -7.73 -3.06
N ASP A 112 0.59 -8.33 -4.14
CA ASP A 112 2.00 -8.62 -4.40
C ASP A 112 2.47 -7.85 -5.63
N VAL A 113 3.72 -7.41 -5.62
CA VAL A 113 4.41 -6.89 -6.81
C VAL A 113 5.55 -7.83 -7.17
N THR A 114 5.54 -8.32 -8.40
CA THR A 114 6.63 -9.11 -8.98
C THR A 114 7.40 -8.24 -9.96
N VAL A 115 8.69 -8.09 -9.72
CA VAL A 115 9.59 -7.24 -10.51
C VAL A 115 10.56 -8.10 -11.30
N VAL A 116 10.70 -7.78 -12.59
CA VAL A 116 11.76 -8.29 -13.47
C VAL A 116 12.54 -7.09 -14.00
N ASN A 117 13.86 -7.09 -13.80
CA ASN A 117 14.75 -6.05 -14.31
C ASN A 117 15.42 -6.52 -15.60
N TYR A 118 15.57 -5.62 -16.54
CA TYR A 118 16.17 -5.84 -17.85
C TYR A 118 17.31 -4.85 -18.06
N PRO A 119 18.38 -5.27 -18.75
CA PRO A 119 19.56 -4.43 -18.96
C PRO A 119 19.30 -3.27 -19.92
N SER A 120 18.30 -3.37 -20.80
CA SER A 120 18.03 -2.37 -21.84
C SER A 120 16.54 -2.11 -22.07
N VAL A 121 16.27 -0.96 -22.66
CA VAL A 121 14.97 -0.58 -23.23
C VAL A 121 15.04 -0.66 -24.76
N ASP A 122 13.98 -1.15 -25.39
CA ASP A 122 13.75 -1.02 -26.82
C ASP A 122 12.85 0.18 -27.10
N ALA A 123 13.49 1.31 -27.44
CA ALA A 123 12.81 2.55 -27.79
C ALA A 123 12.32 2.61 -29.25
N THR A 124 12.57 1.57 -30.05
CA THR A 124 12.13 1.52 -31.46
C THR A 124 10.67 1.12 -31.60
N VAL A 125 10.09 0.56 -30.53
CA VAL A 125 8.67 0.18 -30.44
C VAL A 125 7.89 1.19 -29.60
N ASN A 126 6.64 1.43 -29.98
CA ASN A 126 5.69 2.25 -29.21
C ASN A 126 4.46 1.40 -28.83
N PRO A 127 4.22 1.14 -27.54
CA PRO A 127 4.98 1.64 -26.38
C PRO A 127 6.37 0.99 -26.24
N VAL A 128 7.29 1.70 -25.61
CA VAL A 128 8.65 1.24 -25.28
C VAL A 128 8.58 -0.03 -24.45
N ARG A 129 9.41 -1.02 -24.77
CA ARG A 129 9.45 -2.33 -24.10
C ARG A 129 10.81 -2.61 -23.47
N CYS A 130 10.83 -3.50 -22.48
CA CYS A 130 12.09 -4.04 -21.97
C CYS A 130 12.71 -5.02 -22.96
N SER A 131 14.05 -5.03 -23.04
CA SER A 131 14.81 -5.90 -23.94
C SER A 131 16.01 -6.55 -23.26
N GLY A 132 16.50 -7.65 -23.84
CA GLY A 132 17.55 -8.47 -23.28
C GLY A 132 17.04 -9.56 -22.34
N GLU A 133 17.97 -10.28 -21.71
CA GLU A 133 17.63 -11.31 -20.71
C GLU A 133 17.17 -10.63 -19.42
N GLY A 134 15.98 -10.99 -18.95
CA GLY A 134 15.43 -10.49 -17.70
C GLY A 134 16.07 -11.17 -16.49
N SER A 135 16.18 -10.43 -15.39
CA SER A 135 16.59 -11.01 -14.10
C SER A 135 15.60 -12.08 -13.65
N ALA A 136 16.01 -12.90 -12.67
CA ALA A 136 15.04 -13.71 -11.95
C ALA A 136 13.92 -12.82 -11.35
N PRO A 137 12.65 -13.25 -11.43
CA PRO A 137 11.55 -12.49 -10.83
C PRO A 137 11.71 -12.34 -9.32
N SER A 138 11.51 -11.13 -8.81
CA SER A 138 11.52 -10.83 -7.38
C SER A 138 10.11 -10.41 -6.95
N THR A 139 9.50 -11.19 -6.04
CA THR A 139 8.15 -10.90 -5.54
C THR A 139 8.21 -10.32 -4.13
N GLN A 140 7.50 -9.21 -3.94
CA GLN A 140 7.31 -8.57 -2.64
C GLN A 140 5.81 -8.45 -2.33
N THR A 141 5.42 -8.86 -1.12
CA THR A 141 4.08 -8.60 -0.61
C THR A 141 3.97 -7.17 -0.11
N MET A 142 3.09 -6.40 -0.75
CA MET A 142 2.84 -5.00 -0.43
C MET A 142 1.72 -4.87 0.60
N ILE A 143 0.72 -5.75 0.56
CA ILE A 143 -0.38 -5.84 1.53
C ILE A 143 -0.61 -7.30 1.86
N ALA A 144 -0.40 -7.68 3.12
CA ALA A 144 -0.44 -9.09 3.55
C ALA A 144 -1.86 -9.60 3.89
N ASP A 145 -2.78 -8.69 4.19
CA ASP A 145 -4.18 -8.99 4.54
C ASP A 145 -5.11 -7.98 3.85
N ALA A 146 -5.17 -8.08 2.53
CA ALA A 146 -6.03 -7.29 1.68
C ALA A 146 -7.49 -7.80 1.73
N SER A 147 -8.44 -6.95 1.36
CA SER A 147 -9.83 -7.39 1.17
C SER A 147 -9.94 -8.37 -0.01
N PRO A 148 -10.74 -9.45 0.09
CA PRO A 148 -10.98 -10.35 -1.06
C PRO A 148 -11.62 -9.62 -2.26
N ASP A 149 -12.36 -8.55 -1.99
CA ASP A 149 -13.00 -7.70 -2.99
C ASP A 149 -12.05 -6.64 -3.59
N SER A 150 -10.76 -6.67 -3.23
CA SER A 150 -9.77 -5.71 -3.76
C SER A 150 -9.68 -5.81 -5.29
N THR A 151 -9.62 -4.68 -5.97
CA THR A 151 -9.59 -4.64 -7.45
C THR A 151 -8.74 -3.51 -7.98
N PHE A 152 -8.15 -3.74 -9.15
CA PHE A 152 -7.68 -2.68 -10.02
C PHE A 152 -8.85 -2.14 -10.86
N ALA A 153 -9.01 -0.84 -10.82
CA ALA A 153 -9.86 -0.08 -11.72
C ALA A 153 -8.99 0.68 -12.72
N TYR A 154 -9.49 0.81 -13.95
CA TYR A 154 -8.73 1.34 -15.05
C TYR A 154 -9.48 2.46 -15.75
N ALA A 155 -8.76 3.46 -16.25
CA ALA A 155 -9.34 4.54 -17.04
C ALA A 155 -8.41 4.96 -18.21
N ASN A 156 -9.02 5.51 -19.26
CA ASN A 156 -8.29 6.15 -20.37
C ASN A 156 -8.04 7.64 -20.08
N ALA A 157 -7.37 8.31 -21.02
CA ALA A 157 -6.98 9.71 -20.87
C ALA A 157 -8.19 10.66 -20.77
N GLY A 158 -9.35 10.26 -21.29
CA GLY A 158 -10.61 10.98 -21.12
C GLY A 158 -11.33 10.71 -19.80
N GLY A 159 -10.75 9.87 -18.92
CA GLY A 159 -11.37 9.47 -17.65
C GLY A 159 -12.45 8.40 -17.80
N ARG A 160 -12.63 7.80 -18.98
CA ARG A 160 -13.60 6.73 -19.19
C ARG A 160 -13.07 5.43 -18.58
N GLY A 161 -13.92 4.74 -17.83
CA GLY A 161 -13.61 3.44 -17.25
C GLY A 161 -13.31 2.39 -18.32
N LEU A 162 -12.39 1.48 -18.01
CA LEU A 162 -12.12 0.28 -18.80
C LEU A 162 -12.23 -0.97 -17.94
N SER A 163 -12.89 -1.97 -18.49
CA SER A 163 -13.02 -3.30 -17.92
C SER A 163 -12.21 -4.30 -18.75
N PHE A 164 -11.40 -5.13 -18.08
CA PHE A 164 -10.54 -6.13 -18.73
C PHE A 164 -10.98 -7.54 -18.37
N THR A 165 -11.04 -8.41 -19.37
CA THR A 165 -11.24 -9.85 -19.19
C THR A 165 -10.27 -10.60 -20.09
N ALA A 166 -9.41 -11.43 -19.50
CA ALA A 166 -8.38 -12.18 -20.22
C ALA A 166 -7.53 -11.30 -21.17
N GLY A 167 -7.16 -10.10 -20.73
CA GLY A 167 -6.37 -9.13 -21.50
C GLY A 167 -7.16 -8.31 -22.51
N THR A 168 -8.45 -8.60 -22.71
CA THR A 168 -9.30 -7.83 -23.63
C THR A 168 -10.01 -6.71 -22.89
N GLY A 169 -9.72 -5.46 -23.27
CA GLY A 169 -10.32 -4.26 -22.69
C GLY A 169 -11.63 -3.86 -23.38
N THR A 170 -12.60 -3.40 -22.59
CA THR A 170 -13.87 -2.85 -23.03
C THR A 170 -14.09 -1.49 -22.41
N LEU A 171 -14.70 -0.56 -23.15
CA LEU A 171 -14.99 0.79 -22.68
C LEU A 171 -16.31 0.80 -21.92
N ASP A 172 -16.28 1.29 -20.69
CA ASP A 172 -17.46 1.37 -19.84
C ASP A 172 -18.26 2.66 -20.08
N GLY A 173 -19.58 2.60 -19.87
CA GLY A 173 -20.44 3.78 -19.95
C GLY A 173 -20.73 4.26 -21.39
N PRO A 174 -21.23 5.50 -21.55
CA PRO A 174 -21.80 5.98 -22.82
C PRO A 174 -20.74 6.21 -23.90
N ALA A 175 -21.12 5.95 -25.16
CA ALA A 175 -20.27 6.19 -26.32
C ALA A 175 -19.98 7.70 -26.55
N ALA A 176 -20.95 8.56 -26.26
CA ALA A 176 -20.80 10.01 -26.37
C ALA A 176 -19.92 10.56 -25.25
N ALA A 177 -18.96 11.42 -25.61
CA ALA A 177 -18.11 12.08 -24.64
C ALA A 177 -18.91 13.11 -23.83
N PRO A 178 -18.68 13.22 -22.50
CA PRO A 178 -19.18 14.33 -21.71
C PRO A 178 -18.69 15.68 -22.24
N ALA A 179 -19.45 16.75 -21.95
CA ALA A 179 -19.05 18.10 -22.33
C ALA A 179 -17.66 18.45 -21.76
N GLY A 180 -16.78 18.99 -22.60
CA GLY A 180 -15.42 19.38 -22.22
C GLY A 180 -14.38 18.25 -22.28
N VAL A 181 -14.77 17.01 -22.61
CA VAL A 181 -13.82 15.90 -22.80
C VAL A 181 -13.54 15.69 -24.29
N PRO A 182 -12.27 15.67 -24.75
CA PRO A 182 -11.95 15.37 -26.15
C PRO A 182 -12.49 13.99 -26.58
N ALA A 183 -13.27 13.95 -27.66
CA ALA A 183 -13.89 12.71 -28.13
C ALA A 183 -12.86 11.60 -28.44
N LYS A 184 -11.69 11.98 -28.98
CA LYS A 184 -10.57 11.06 -29.26
C LYS A 184 -10.01 10.44 -27.97
N ALA A 185 -9.91 11.21 -26.89
CA ALA A 185 -9.46 10.72 -25.58
C ALA A 185 -10.52 9.83 -24.92
N TRP A 186 -11.80 10.23 -24.99
CA TRP A 186 -12.93 9.46 -24.43
C TRP A 186 -13.15 8.10 -25.11
N ALA A 187 -13.01 8.05 -26.44
CA ALA A 187 -13.20 6.83 -27.23
C ALA A 187 -11.94 5.94 -27.29
N SER A 188 -10.81 6.39 -26.72
CA SER A 188 -9.56 5.64 -26.75
C SER A 188 -9.64 4.38 -25.90
N PRO A 189 -9.31 3.19 -26.42
CA PRO A 189 -9.19 1.96 -25.62
C PRO A 189 -7.87 1.89 -24.84
N LYS A 190 -7.00 2.91 -24.93
CA LYS A 190 -5.70 2.91 -24.27
C LYS A 190 -5.82 3.28 -22.80
N LEU A 191 -5.14 2.52 -21.95
CA LEU A 191 -4.98 2.79 -20.52
C LEU A 191 -4.10 4.01 -20.29
N SER A 192 -4.50 4.87 -19.37
CA SER A 192 -3.66 5.97 -18.88
C SER A 192 -3.74 6.17 -17.37
N ALA A 193 -4.70 5.57 -16.68
CA ALA A 193 -4.83 5.64 -15.24
C ALA A 193 -5.20 4.30 -14.64
N VAL A 194 -4.63 4.02 -13.47
CA VAL A 194 -4.86 2.80 -12.70
C VAL A 194 -5.18 3.20 -11.26
N ALA A 195 -6.12 2.50 -10.64
CA ALA A 195 -6.41 2.64 -9.24
C ALA A 195 -6.53 1.26 -8.57
N LEU A 196 -5.80 1.03 -7.48
CA LEU A 196 -6.01 -0.09 -6.59
C LEU A 196 -7.02 0.30 -5.51
N ASN A 197 -8.20 -0.33 -5.53
CA ASN A 197 -9.19 -0.23 -4.47
C ASN A 197 -9.03 -1.45 -3.56
N THR A 198 -8.74 -1.24 -2.28
CA THR A 198 -8.47 -2.33 -1.34
C THR A 198 -8.85 -1.94 0.09
N ALA A 199 -8.75 -2.90 1.01
CA ALA A 199 -8.69 -2.61 2.44
C ALA A 199 -7.52 -3.39 3.06
N VAL A 200 -6.75 -2.74 3.92
CA VAL A 200 -5.62 -3.35 4.64
C VAL A 200 -6.11 -3.88 5.99
N ALA A 201 -5.48 -4.96 6.46
CA ALA A 201 -5.84 -5.69 7.69
C ALA A 201 -7.31 -6.16 7.67
N SER A 202 -7.77 -6.65 6.51
CA SER A 202 -9.17 -6.96 6.23
C SER A 202 -9.77 -8.04 7.14
N SER A 203 -8.95 -8.92 7.72
CA SER A 203 -9.38 -9.97 8.65
C SER A 203 -9.50 -9.51 10.10
N THR A 204 -9.18 -8.24 10.40
CA THR A 204 -9.09 -7.69 11.76
C THR A 204 -10.12 -6.58 12.01
N ASP A 205 -10.25 -6.18 13.28
CA ASP A 205 -11.05 -5.02 13.72
C ASP A 205 -10.49 -3.66 13.25
N ARG A 206 -9.34 -3.67 12.55
CA ARG A 206 -8.61 -2.49 12.09
C ARG A 206 -8.66 -2.31 10.59
N LYS A 207 -9.54 -3.05 9.91
CA LYS A 207 -9.80 -2.92 8.49
C LYS A 207 -9.95 -1.44 8.11
N ALA A 208 -9.11 -0.98 7.20
CA ALA A 208 -9.16 0.37 6.66
C ALA A 208 -9.15 0.30 5.14
N SER A 209 -10.12 0.97 4.51
CA SER A 209 -10.24 1.04 3.06
C SER A 209 -9.33 2.12 2.48
N TYR A 210 -8.66 1.78 1.37
CA TYR A 210 -7.76 2.66 0.65
C TYR A 210 -8.05 2.63 -0.85
N ARG A 211 -7.79 3.76 -1.49
CA ARG A 211 -7.77 3.90 -2.94
C ARG A 211 -6.46 4.55 -3.34
N PHE A 212 -5.58 3.78 -3.96
CA PHE A 212 -4.30 4.25 -4.48
C PHE A 212 -4.49 4.48 -5.98
N ALA A 213 -4.46 5.73 -6.44
CA ALA A 213 -4.78 6.07 -7.82
C ALA A 213 -3.74 7.02 -8.40
N GLN A 214 -3.35 6.76 -9.66
CA GLN A 214 -2.42 7.61 -10.38
C GLN A 214 -2.72 7.57 -11.88
N THR A 215 -2.47 8.69 -12.53
CA THR A 215 -2.42 8.79 -14.00
C THR A 215 -0.96 8.69 -14.43
N ALA A 216 -0.71 7.88 -15.45
CA ALA A 216 0.56 7.82 -16.15
C ALA A 216 0.61 9.00 -17.13
N ASP A 217 1.15 10.12 -16.68
CA ASP A 217 1.18 11.37 -17.47
C ASP A 217 1.89 11.16 -18.81
N ASN A 218 2.94 10.33 -18.83
CA ASN A 218 3.66 9.90 -20.03
C ASN A 218 2.79 9.20 -21.08
N LEU A 219 1.66 8.61 -20.69
CA LEU A 219 0.71 7.91 -21.57
C LEU A 219 -0.55 8.74 -21.85
N SER A 220 -0.77 9.80 -21.09
CA SER A 220 -1.98 10.63 -21.13
C SER A 220 -2.00 11.62 -22.29
N VAL A 221 -0.84 11.93 -22.89
CA VAL A 221 -0.74 12.83 -24.05
C VAL A 221 -1.21 12.07 -25.29
N VAL A 222 -2.47 12.26 -25.67
CA VAL A 222 -2.91 11.97 -27.02
C VAL A 222 -2.18 12.96 -27.93
N GLN A 223 -1.08 12.54 -28.55
CA GLN A 223 -0.35 13.37 -29.54
C GLN A 223 -1.36 13.96 -30.54
N GLU A 224 -1.49 15.29 -30.51
CA GLU A 224 -2.22 16.08 -31.51
C GLU A 224 -1.30 16.69 -32.57
N ALA A 225 0.02 16.55 -32.49
CA ALA A 225 0.91 17.28 -33.40
C ALA A 225 1.09 16.55 -34.74
N ALA A 226 0.51 17.11 -35.80
CA ALA A 226 0.80 16.74 -37.18
C ALA A 226 2.20 17.15 -37.65
N ASP A 227 2.94 18.01 -36.94
CA ASP A 227 4.19 18.60 -37.46
C ASP A 227 5.27 18.85 -36.39
N ALA A 228 5.65 17.85 -35.60
CA ALA A 228 6.87 17.95 -34.80
C ALA A 228 7.60 16.60 -34.71
N PRO A 229 8.90 16.52 -35.08
CA PRO A 229 9.70 15.33 -34.87
C PRO A 229 9.97 15.17 -33.36
N SER A 230 9.08 14.48 -32.67
CA SER A 230 9.26 14.16 -31.26
C SER A 230 10.30 13.05 -31.10
N HIS A 231 11.57 13.41 -31.16
CA HIS A 231 12.58 12.66 -30.42
C HIS A 231 12.43 13.06 -28.95
N PHE A 232 11.90 12.15 -28.14
CA PHE A 232 11.87 12.33 -26.69
C PHE A 232 13.32 12.37 -26.17
N VAL A 233 13.73 13.53 -25.69
CA VAL A 233 14.91 13.66 -24.81
C VAL A 233 14.40 13.43 -23.39
N PRO A 234 14.91 12.43 -22.64
CA PRO A 234 14.65 12.35 -21.21
C PRO A 234 15.15 13.64 -20.57
N GLU A 235 14.27 14.40 -19.92
CA GLU A 235 14.67 15.58 -19.16
C GLU A 235 15.66 15.14 -18.07
N GLY A 236 16.94 15.46 -18.29
CA GLY A 236 18.03 14.99 -17.43
C GLY A 236 19.45 15.36 -17.85
N ASP A 237 19.68 16.04 -18.99
CA ASP A 237 20.99 16.64 -19.28
C ASP A 237 20.82 18.03 -19.91
N LEU A 238 20.88 19.07 -19.07
CA LEU A 238 20.98 20.47 -19.49
C LEU A 238 22.43 20.90 -19.80
N THR A 239 23.35 19.97 -20.03
CA THR A 239 24.75 20.28 -20.33
C THR A 239 25.31 19.71 -21.62
N ALA A 240 24.50 19.02 -22.44
CA ALA A 240 25.00 18.48 -23.71
C ALA A 240 24.08 18.75 -24.90
N LEU A 241 24.00 20.02 -25.34
CA LEU A 241 23.89 20.33 -26.76
C LEU A 241 24.73 21.59 -27.09
N PRO A 242 25.44 21.62 -28.24
CA PRO A 242 26.18 22.78 -28.73
C PRO A 242 25.29 23.96 -29.14
#